data_AF-A0A846PE76-F1
#
_entry.id   AF-A0A846PE76-F1
#
_cell.length_a   1.000
_cell.length_b   1.000
_cell.length_c   1.000
_cell.angle_alpha   90.00
_cell.angle_beta   90.00
_cell.angle_gamma   90.00
#
_symmetry.space_group_name_H-M   'P 1'
#
loop_
_entity.id
_entity.type
_entity.pdbx_description
1 polymer ?
#
loop_
_entity_poly.entity_id
_entity_poly.type
_entity_poly.pdbx_seq_one_letter_code
_entity_poly.pdbx_strand_id
1 'polypeptide(L)'
;MIIDFHVHPFIHETEILNEMKKANVDKAVLLSVDVDPQDVEEPRMKSKLRKRHLASTFGFLDSKSKSIEEEIKGFFQELVSYYPQLKSSNEEIADLVKRNPEDFIGLGSVNPNKNKDYVEKKLQEISILGLKGIKMLPTLQLFSPVENENFERICEYCETNSKVLLYHTGCDPGPWENAELSEDANPKYLQPILESYKPIIVLAHAGSYSAHKPGIWFDEALELAKRFENVHFDSSAVSSFIYREKILTKIRKTMGLDRLLYGSDFPVVWGSNMKYERQFIENCRDLDEVEKANVLGLNAARILSLNDGPDV
;
A
#
# COMPACT_ATOMS: atom_id res chain seq x y z
N MET A 1 -0.67 7.42 -21.45
CA MET A 1 -1.50 6.95 -20.33
C MET A 1 -0.66 7.00 -19.06
N ILE A 2 -1.17 7.68 -18.03
CA ILE A 2 -0.55 7.86 -16.72
C ILE A 2 -1.52 7.31 -15.68
N ILE A 3 -1.04 6.41 -14.83
CA ILE A 3 -1.85 5.70 -13.84
C ILE A 3 -1.24 5.95 -12.47
N ASP A 4 -1.97 6.63 -11.60
CA ASP A 4 -1.62 6.70 -10.19
C ASP A 4 -2.03 5.41 -9.50
N PHE A 5 -1.05 4.57 -9.15
CA PHE A 5 -1.31 3.23 -8.63
C PHE A 5 -1.72 3.19 -7.15
N HIS A 6 -1.68 4.31 -6.43
CA HIS A 6 -1.91 4.33 -4.99
C HIS A 6 -2.64 5.60 -4.58
N VAL A 7 -3.97 5.52 -4.47
CA VAL A 7 -4.84 6.63 -4.07
C VAL A 7 -5.84 6.20 -2.99
N HIS A 8 -5.89 6.95 -1.90
CA HIS A 8 -6.84 6.75 -0.82
C HIS A 8 -8.09 7.62 -1.06
N PRO A 9 -9.30 7.04 -1.17
CA PRO A 9 -10.54 7.79 -1.39
C PRO A 9 -11.08 8.38 -0.08
N PHE A 10 -10.23 9.14 0.60
CA PHE A 10 -10.52 9.73 1.92
C PHE A 10 -11.22 11.09 1.83
N ILE A 11 -11.29 11.66 0.63
CA ILE A 11 -11.96 12.92 0.30
C ILE A 11 -13.05 12.69 -0.74
N HIS A 12 -13.83 13.74 -1.03
CA HIS A 12 -14.92 13.61 -2.00
C HIS A 12 -14.39 13.26 -3.40
N GLU A 13 -15.13 12.42 -4.12
CA GLU A 13 -14.81 11.97 -5.47
C GLU A 13 -14.43 13.10 -6.43
N THR A 14 -15.19 14.19 -6.42
CA THR A 14 -14.93 15.34 -7.29
C THR A 14 -13.59 16.01 -7.00
N GLU A 15 -13.09 15.93 -5.77
CA GLU A 15 -11.77 16.45 -5.42
C GLU A 15 -10.66 15.57 -6.00
N ILE A 16 -10.84 14.24 -5.95
CA ILE A 16 -9.92 13.28 -6.58
C ILE A 16 -9.86 13.50 -8.09
N LEU A 17 -11.02 13.58 -8.77
CA LEU A 17 -11.09 13.84 -10.22
C LEU A 17 -10.46 15.19 -10.61
N ASN A 18 -10.68 16.23 -9.80
CA ASN A 18 -10.07 17.54 -10.02
C ASN A 18 -8.55 17.49 -9.85
N GLU A 19 -8.03 16.72 -8.89
CA GLU A 19 -6.60 16.52 -8.71
C GLU A 19 -6.00 15.76 -9.89
N MET A 20 -6.62 14.66 -10.32
CA MET A 20 -6.21 13.92 -11.51
C MET A 20 -6.11 14.83 -12.74
N LYS A 21 -7.13 15.67 -12.98
CA LYS A 21 -7.13 16.63 -14.09
C LYS A 21 -5.98 17.64 -14.00
N LYS A 22 -5.70 18.17 -12.81
CA LYS A 22 -4.58 19.12 -12.59
C LYS A 22 -3.22 18.47 -12.78
N ALA A 23 -3.10 17.21 -12.37
CA ALA A 23 -1.89 16.42 -12.47
C ALA A 23 -1.75 15.70 -13.82
N ASN A 24 -2.76 15.80 -14.70
CA ASN A 24 -2.85 15.12 -15.99
C ASN A 24 -2.67 13.58 -15.87
N VAL A 25 -3.30 13.01 -14.84
CA VAL A 25 -3.39 11.57 -14.56
C VAL A 25 -4.64 11.02 -15.23
N ASP A 26 -4.51 9.94 -16.01
CA ASP A 26 -5.60 9.36 -16.78
C ASP A 26 -6.44 8.38 -15.94
N LYS A 27 -5.80 7.59 -15.07
CA LYS A 27 -6.49 6.65 -14.16
C LYS A 27 -5.90 6.69 -12.75
N ALA A 28 -6.73 6.46 -11.74
CA ALA A 28 -6.32 6.30 -10.35
C ALA A 28 -6.80 4.95 -9.78
N VAL A 29 -5.90 4.27 -9.07
CA VAL A 29 -6.19 3.03 -8.36
C VAL A 29 -6.60 3.37 -6.93
N LEU A 30 -7.90 3.22 -6.66
CA LEU A 30 -8.53 3.50 -5.37
C LEU A 30 -8.40 2.30 -4.43
N LEU A 31 -8.02 2.58 -3.19
CA LEU A 31 -7.72 1.57 -2.19
C LEU A 31 -8.81 1.49 -1.11
N SER A 32 -9.41 0.32 -0.95
CA SER A 32 -10.19 -0.03 0.24
C SER A 32 -9.28 -0.24 1.46
N VAL A 33 -9.83 -0.06 2.66
CA VAL A 33 -9.13 -0.25 3.94
C VAL A 33 -10.07 -0.95 4.92
N ASP A 34 -9.86 -2.25 5.12
CA ASP A 34 -10.63 -3.07 6.07
C ASP A 34 -9.84 -3.19 7.38
N VAL A 35 -10.07 -2.22 8.27
CA VAL A 35 -9.40 -2.07 9.58
C VAL A 35 -10.44 -1.98 10.68
N ASP A 36 -10.13 -2.55 11.84
CA ASP A 36 -10.98 -2.45 13.03
C ASP A 36 -10.13 -1.94 14.22
N PRO A 37 -10.33 -0.69 14.68
CA PRO A 37 -9.59 -0.14 15.81
C PRO A 37 -9.75 -0.93 17.12
N GLN A 38 -10.73 -1.83 17.22
CA GLN A 38 -10.89 -2.72 18.37
C GLN A 38 -9.98 -3.95 18.31
N ASP A 39 -9.36 -4.25 17.17
CA ASP A 39 -8.40 -5.38 17.06
C ASP A 39 -7.20 -5.21 18.01
N VAL A 40 -6.90 -3.97 18.41
CA VAL A 40 -5.86 -3.66 19.41
C VAL A 40 -6.18 -4.22 20.82
N GLU A 41 -7.45 -4.52 21.11
CA GLU A 41 -7.88 -5.08 22.39
C GLU A 41 -7.80 -6.60 22.45
N GLU A 42 -7.56 -7.26 21.32
CA GLU A 42 -7.35 -8.71 21.29
C GLU A 42 -6.13 -9.05 22.15
N PRO A 43 -6.23 -9.99 23.13
CA PRO A 43 -5.17 -10.22 24.11
C PRO A 43 -3.77 -10.48 23.54
N ARG A 44 -3.65 -11.25 22.45
CA ARG A 44 -2.36 -11.51 21.81
C ARG A 44 -1.81 -10.24 21.15
N MET A 45 -2.63 -9.47 20.43
CA MET A 45 -2.23 -8.20 19.81
C MET A 45 -1.82 -7.17 20.85
N LYS A 46 -2.62 -7.02 21.91
CA LYS A 46 -2.35 -6.14 23.04
C LYS A 46 -0.99 -6.43 23.68
N SER A 47 -0.72 -7.70 23.96
CA SER A 47 0.56 -8.14 24.52
C SER A 47 1.74 -7.88 23.55
N LYS A 48 1.55 -8.19 22.26
CA LYS A 48 2.55 -7.98 21.20
C LYS A 48 2.92 -6.49 21.07
N LEU A 49 1.93 -5.60 20.99
CA LEU A 49 2.13 -4.16 20.83
C LEU A 49 2.81 -3.54 22.06
N ARG A 50 2.37 -3.88 23.28
CA ARG A 50 3.04 -3.41 24.51
C ARG A 50 4.50 -3.85 24.56
N LYS A 51 4.78 -5.12 24.23
CA LYS A 51 6.16 -5.64 24.22
C LYS A 51 7.03 -4.88 23.21
N ARG A 52 6.52 -4.63 21.99
CA ARG A 52 7.21 -3.85 20.96
C ARG A 52 7.44 -2.40 21.38
N HIS A 53 6.40 -1.74 21.91
CA HIS A 53 6.49 -0.38 22.41
C HIS A 53 7.55 -0.23 23.51
N LEU A 54 7.56 -1.14 24.50
CA LEU A 54 8.58 -1.16 25.57
C LEU A 54 10.00 -1.42 25.07
N ALA A 55 10.16 -2.17 23.97
CA ALA A 55 11.47 -2.45 23.38
C ALA A 55 12.02 -1.26 22.55
N SER A 56 11.15 -0.33 22.14
CA SER A 56 11.54 0.81 21.33
C SER A 56 12.22 1.91 22.15
N THR A 57 13.12 2.67 21.51
CA THR A 57 13.75 3.86 22.12
C THR A 57 12.76 4.96 22.50
N PHE A 58 11.54 4.94 21.93
CA PHE A 58 10.46 5.85 22.29
C PHE A 58 9.84 5.56 23.67
N GLY A 59 9.97 4.32 24.18
CA GLY A 59 9.50 3.92 25.51
C GLY A 59 10.26 4.57 26.68
N PHE A 60 11.39 5.26 26.41
CA PHE A 60 12.16 5.97 27.44
C PHE A 60 11.83 7.46 27.56
N LEU A 61 11.16 8.06 26.56
CA LEU A 61 10.95 9.51 26.49
C LEU A 61 9.50 9.96 26.68
N ASP A 62 8.55 9.02 26.78
CA ASP A 62 7.15 9.36 26.97
C ASP A 62 6.67 9.00 28.37
N SER A 63 6.66 10.00 29.25
CA SER A 63 5.77 10.00 30.43
C SER A 63 4.34 10.39 30.02
N LYS A 64 3.86 9.98 28.83
CA LYS A 64 2.46 10.19 28.44
C LYS A 64 1.59 9.21 29.21
N SER A 65 0.52 9.74 29.77
CA SER A 65 -0.44 9.01 30.60
C SER A 65 -1.29 7.98 29.85
N LYS A 66 -1.06 7.78 28.54
CA LYS A 66 -1.87 6.93 27.66
C LYS A 66 -1.13 5.64 27.33
N SER A 67 -1.88 4.54 27.29
CA SER A 67 -1.41 3.25 26.81
C SER A 67 -1.25 3.25 25.28
N ILE A 68 -0.42 2.36 24.73
CA ILE A 68 -0.21 2.26 23.27
C ILE A 68 -1.52 1.97 22.51
N GLU A 69 -2.45 1.27 23.15
CA GLU A 69 -3.78 0.98 22.61
C GLU A 69 -4.62 2.25 22.49
N GLU A 70 -4.54 3.14 23.48
CA GLU A 70 -5.21 4.44 23.43
C GLU A 70 -4.58 5.37 22.39
N GLU A 71 -3.27 5.28 22.18
CA GLU A 71 -2.59 6.03 21.11
C GLU A 71 -3.02 5.54 19.73
N ILE A 72 -3.06 4.22 19.49
CA ILE A 72 -3.53 3.63 18.23
C ILE A 72 -5.00 3.98 17.97
N LYS A 73 -5.87 3.84 18.99
CA LYS A 73 -7.28 4.24 18.86
C LYS A 73 -7.42 5.74 18.60
N GLY A 74 -6.59 6.56 19.24
CA GLY A 74 -6.52 8.00 19.00
C GLY A 74 -6.13 8.33 17.56
N PHE A 75 -5.16 7.63 16.99
CA PHE A 75 -4.77 7.78 15.58
C PHE A 75 -5.94 7.54 14.62
N PHE A 76 -6.71 6.45 14.81
CA PHE A 76 -7.90 6.20 13.99
C PHE A 76 -8.98 7.29 14.16
N GLN A 77 -9.19 7.78 15.38
CA GLN A 77 -10.13 8.86 15.66
C GLN A 77 -9.71 10.17 14.96
N GLU A 78 -8.42 10.51 15.01
CA GLU A 78 -7.87 11.67 14.32
C GLU A 78 -8.00 11.53 12.80
N LEU A 79 -7.72 10.35 12.24
CA LEU A 79 -7.89 10.08 10.81
C LEU A 79 -9.33 10.31 10.35
N VAL A 80 -10.32 9.75 11.07
CA VAL A 80 -11.75 9.94 10.75
C VAL A 80 -12.17 11.40 10.94
N SER A 81 -11.65 12.07 11.98
CA SER A 81 -11.95 13.49 12.21
C SER A 81 -11.38 14.39 11.11
N TYR A 82 -10.21 14.05 10.57
CA TYR A 82 -9.56 14.80 9.51
C TYR A 82 -10.17 14.51 8.14
N TYR A 83 -10.61 13.26 7.90
CA TYR A 83 -11.28 12.80 6.68
C TYR A 83 -12.72 12.34 6.96
N PRO A 84 -13.67 13.26 7.21
CA PRO A 84 -15.06 12.89 7.53
C PRO A 84 -15.81 12.22 6.36
N GLN A 85 -15.26 12.31 5.14
CA GLN A 85 -15.82 11.69 3.93
C GLN A 85 -15.12 10.37 3.55
N LEU A 86 -14.30 9.83 4.45
CA LEU A 86 -13.48 8.66 4.19
C LEU A 86 -14.32 7.48 3.72
N LYS A 87 -13.97 6.97 2.53
CA LYS A 87 -14.49 5.73 1.96
C LYS A 87 -13.48 4.62 2.18
N SER A 88 -13.94 3.49 2.69
CA SER A 88 -13.06 2.39 3.09
C SER A 88 -13.58 1.02 2.74
N SER A 89 -14.90 0.82 2.58
CA SER A 89 -15.45 -0.51 2.25
C SER A 89 -15.25 -0.86 0.77
N ASN A 90 -15.17 -2.15 0.45
CA ASN A 90 -15.06 -2.59 -0.95
C ASN A 90 -16.25 -2.11 -1.79
N GLU A 91 -17.46 -2.11 -1.23
CA GLU A 91 -18.67 -1.64 -1.90
C GLU A 91 -18.59 -0.15 -2.22
N GLU A 92 -18.09 0.66 -1.29
CA GLU A 92 -17.89 2.10 -1.53
C GLU A 92 -16.88 2.35 -2.65
N ILE A 93 -15.79 1.56 -2.69
CA ILE A 93 -14.80 1.62 -3.78
C ILE A 93 -15.43 1.20 -5.11
N ALA A 94 -16.18 0.10 -5.11
CA ALA A 94 -16.85 -0.39 -6.30
C ALA A 94 -17.88 0.61 -6.85
N ASP A 95 -18.60 1.31 -5.97
CA ASP A 95 -19.55 2.37 -6.35
C ASP A 95 -18.86 3.61 -6.93
N LEU A 96 -17.65 3.98 -6.46
CA LEU A 96 -16.82 5.02 -7.07
C LEU A 96 -16.36 4.62 -8.47
N VAL A 97 -15.86 3.38 -8.62
CA VAL A 97 -15.42 2.83 -9.90
C VAL A 97 -16.58 2.75 -10.89
N LYS A 98 -17.75 2.27 -10.47
CA LYS A 98 -18.94 2.16 -11.31
C LYS A 98 -19.41 3.51 -11.86
N ARG A 99 -19.24 4.59 -11.09
CA ARG A 99 -19.63 5.94 -11.51
C ARG A 99 -18.61 6.60 -12.44
N ASN A 100 -17.34 6.17 -12.41
CA ASN A 100 -16.25 6.72 -13.23
C ASN A 100 -15.32 5.59 -13.74
N PRO A 101 -15.84 4.65 -14.56
CA PRO A 101 -15.09 3.45 -14.95
C PRO A 101 -13.88 3.76 -15.85
N GLU A 102 -13.88 4.93 -16.49
CA GLU A 102 -12.74 5.40 -17.30
C GLU A 102 -11.65 6.06 -16.46
N ASP A 103 -11.95 6.52 -15.24
CA ASP A 103 -11.01 7.25 -14.38
C ASP A 103 -10.51 6.38 -13.21
N PHE A 104 -11.32 5.44 -12.72
CA PHE A 104 -11.01 4.69 -11.50
C PHE A 104 -10.91 3.19 -11.69
N ILE A 105 -9.97 2.60 -10.95
CA ILE A 105 -9.80 1.17 -10.75
C ILE A 105 -9.82 0.92 -9.25
N GLY A 106 -10.47 -0.14 -8.78
CA GLY A 106 -10.58 -0.42 -7.35
C GLY A 106 -9.77 -1.64 -6.92
N LEU A 107 -9.04 -1.51 -5.80
CA LEU A 107 -8.54 -2.64 -5.03
C LEU A 107 -9.37 -2.77 -3.74
N GLY A 108 -9.79 -3.99 -3.44
CA GLY A 108 -10.47 -4.29 -2.18
C GLY A 108 -9.52 -4.41 -1.01
N SER A 109 -10.04 -4.72 0.17
CA SER A 109 -9.27 -5.04 1.37
C SER A 109 -9.99 -6.13 2.15
N VAL A 110 -9.21 -6.92 2.89
CA VAL A 110 -9.70 -7.96 3.79
C VAL A 110 -8.91 -7.92 5.09
N ASN A 111 -9.59 -7.85 6.23
CA ASN A 111 -8.94 -7.95 7.53
C ASN A 111 -8.63 -9.43 7.85
N PRO A 112 -7.35 -9.84 7.86
CA PRO A 112 -6.97 -11.23 8.03
C PRO A 112 -7.07 -11.71 9.49
N ASN A 113 -7.31 -10.81 10.45
CA ASN A 113 -7.51 -11.17 11.85
C ASN A 113 -8.93 -11.63 12.15
N LYS A 114 -9.87 -11.46 11.22
CA LYS A 114 -11.22 -12.01 11.36
C LYS A 114 -11.23 -13.51 11.08
N ASN A 115 -12.33 -14.18 11.43
CA ASN A 115 -12.44 -15.62 11.24
C ASN A 115 -12.46 -16.00 9.74
N LYS A 116 -12.22 -17.29 9.45
CA LYS A 116 -12.14 -17.81 8.09
C LYS A 116 -13.38 -17.47 7.25
N ASP A 117 -14.58 -17.63 7.81
CA ASP A 117 -15.84 -17.35 7.10
C ASP A 117 -15.95 -15.89 6.66
N TYR A 118 -15.48 -14.94 7.49
CA TYR A 118 -15.43 -13.53 7.13
C TYR A 118 -14.49 -13.30 5.95
N VAL A 119 -13.28 -13.85 6.02
CA VAL A 119 -12.26 -13.71 4.97
C VAL A 119 -12.77 -14.29 3.65
N GLU A 120 -13.33 -15.49 3.65
CA GLU A 120 -13.88 -16.12 2.44
C GLU A 120 -15.02 -15.30 1.82
N LYS A 121 -15.92 -14.74 2.64
CA LYS A 121 -16.98 -13.85 2.17
C LYS A 121 -16.44 -12.56 1.55
N LYS A 122 -15.43 -11.93 2.17
CA LYS A 122 -14.79 -10.73 1.63
C LYS A 122 -14.07 -11.00 0.31
N LEU A 123 -13.41 -12.15 0.17
CA LEU A 123 -12.79 -12.56 -1.10
C LEU A 123 -13.84 -12.77 -2.20
N GLN A 124 -14.98 -13.41 -1.88
CA GLN A 124 -16.10 -13.54 -2.82
C GLN A 124 -16.69 -12.18 -3.22
N GLU A 125 -16.88 -11.29 -2.25
CA GLU A 125 -17.35 -9.92 -2.47
C GLU A 125 -16.43 -9.15 -3.43
N ILE A 126 -15.11 -9.21 -3.24
CA ILE A 126 -14.10 -8.61 -4.14
C ILE A 126 -14.24 -9.10 -5.58
N SER A 127 -14.51 -10.40 -5.77
CA SER A 127 -14.78 -10.97 -7.09
C SER A 127 -16.07 -10.44 -7.70
N ILE A 128 -17.17 -10.46 -6.94
CA ILE A 128 -18.50 -10.01 -7.40
C ILE A 128 -18.48 -8.52 -7.79
N LEU A 129 -17.75 -7.70 -7.03
CA LEU A 129 -17.61 -6.27 -7.28
C LEU A 129 -16.63 -5.93 -8.42
N GLY A 130 -15.93 -6.93 -8.98
CA GLY A 130 -15.00 -6.72 -10.09
C GLY A 130 -13.72 -5.97 -9.70
N LEU A 131 -13.37 -5.93 -8.42
CA LEU A 131 -12.14 -5.26 -7.95
C LEU A 131 -10.90 -6.01 -8.47
N LYS A 132 -9.87 -5.25 -8.86
CA LYS A 132 -8.69 -5.77 -9.58
C LYS A 132 -7.59 -6.33 -8.67
N GLY A 133 -7.74 -6.16 -7.35
CA GLY A 133 -6.73 -6.56 -6.39
C GLY A 133 -7.14 -6.33 -4.95
N ILE A 134 -6.19 -6.50 -4.05
CA ILE A 134 -6.35 -6.38 -2.59
C ILE A 134 -5.23 -5.51 -2.03
N LYS A 135 -5.58 -4.50 -1.22
CA LYS A 135 -4.65 -3.72 -0.40
C LYS A 135 -4.57 -4.33 0.99
N MET A 136 -3.35 -4.48 1.50
CA MET A 136 -3.05 -4.96 2.84
C MET A 136 -2.21 -3.92 3.59
N LEU A 137 -2.51 -3.72 4.88
CA LEU A 137 -1.85 -2.76 5.77
C LEU A 137 -1.51 -3.45 7.10
N PRO A 138 -0.44 -4.26 7.17
CA PRO A 138 -0.06 -4.98 8.41
C PRO A 138 0.06 -4.10 9.66
N THR A 139 0.47 -2.83 9.51
CA THR A 139 0.49 -1.81 10.56
C THR A 139 -0.90 -1.53 11.12
N LEU A 140 -1.87 -1.20 10.27
CA LEU A 140 -3.21 -0.80 10.69
C LEU A 140 -4.16 -1.98 10.94
N GLN A 141 -3.95 -3.08 10.24
CA GLN A 141 -4.70 -4.33 10.38
C GLN A 141 -4.12 -5.24 11.46
N LEU A 142 -2.96 -4.91 12.04
CA LEU A 142 -2.33 -5.62 13.16
C LEU A 142 -2.07 -7.10 12.89
N PHE A 143 -1.54 -7.46 11.73
CA PHE A 143 -1.21 -8.86 11.42
C PHE A 143 0.25 -9.03 11.02
N SER A 144 0.82 -10.19 11.35
CA SER A 144 2.11 -10.63 10.81
C SER A 144 1.87 -11.49 9.58
N PRO A 145 2.55 -11.26 8.46
CA PRO A 145 2.38 -12.09 7.27
C PRO A 145 2.80 -13.55 7.50
N VAL A 146 3.71 -13.83 8.45
CA VAL A 146 4.24 -15.19 8.72
C VAL A 146 3.52 -15.94 9.83
N GLU A 147 2.58 -15.29 10.54
CA GLU A 147 1.86 -15.89 11.66
C GLU A 147 0.34 -15.92 11.43
N ASN A 148 -0.12 -15.58 10.22
CA ASN A 148 -1.55 -15.44 9.91
C ASN A 148 -1.92 -16.28 8.67
N GLU A 149 -2.57 -17.42 8.91
CA GLU A 149 -3.03 -18.32 7.84
C GLU A 149 -4.07 -17.69 6.91
N ASN A 150 -4.83 -16.68 7.36
CA ASN A 150 -5.76 -15.99 6.46
C ASN A 150 -5.03 -15.09 5.46
N PHE A 151 -3.85 -14.57 5.82
CA PHE A 151 -3.00 -13.87 4.85
C PHE A 151 -2.48 -14.82 3.77
N GLU A 152 -2.11 -16.06 4.13
CA GLU A 152 -1.78 -17.11 3.15
C GLU A 152 -2.95 -17.38 2.19
N ARG A 153 -4.18 -17.49 2.71
CA ARG A 153 -5.41 -17.65 1.89
C ARG A 153 -5.65 -16.47 0.95
N ILE A 154 -5.38 -15.24 1.40
CA ILE A 154 -5.47 -14.04 0.57
C ILE A 154 -4.42 -14.09 -0.56
N CYS A 155 -3.19 -14.53 -0.26
CA CYS A 155 -2.13 -14.69 -1.26
C CYS A 155 -2.48 -15.76 -2.32
N GLU A 156 -2.96 -16.93 -1.88
CA GLU A 156 -3.43 -18.00 -2.76
C GLU A 156 -4.58 -17.53 -3.67
N TYR A 157 -5.53 -16.80 -3.09
CA TYR A 157 -6.63 -16.20 -3.85
C TYR A 157 -6.13 -15.22 -4.91
N CYS A 158 -5.19 -14.34 -4.56
CA CYS A 158 -4.61 -13.38 -5.49
C CYS A 158 -3.88 -14.06 -6.65
N GLU A 159 -3.09 -15.08 -6.35
CA GLU A 159 -2.41 -15.90 -7.37
C GLU A 159 -3.39 -16.61 -8.29
N THR A 160 -4.40 -17.27 -7.74
CA THR A 160 -5.36 -18.09 -8.51
C THR A 160 -6.29 -17.24 -9.38
N ASN A 161 -6.65 -16.04 -8.93
CA ASN A 161 -7.64 -15.19 -9.59
C ASN A 161 -7.01 -13.99 -10.32
N SER A 162 -5.68 -14.01 -10.53
CA SER A 162 -4.93 -12.93 -11.19
C SER A 162 -5.25 -11.55 -10.59
N LYS A 163 -5.34 -11.47 -9.25
CA LYS A 163 -5.60 -10.22 -8.52
C LYS A 163 -4.28 -9.67 -8.00
N VAL A 164 -4.04 -8.38 -8.20
CA VAL A 164 -2.83 -7.74 -7.65
C VAL A 164 -2.94 -7.62 -6.14
N LEU A 165 -1.84 -7.86 -5.43
CA LEU A 165 -1.73 -7.64 -3.99
C LEU A 165 -0.88 -6.40 -3.73
N LEU A 166 -1.47 -5.28 -3.28
CA LEU A 166 -0.73 -4.11 -2.84
C LEU A 166 -0.47 -4.23 -1.33
N TYR A 167 0.78 -4.38 -0.91
CA TYR A 167 1.14 -4.61 0.48
C TYR A 167 1.88 -3.40 1.03
N HIS A 168 1.38 -2.82 2.12
CA HIS A 168 2.06 -1.71 2.80
C HIS A 168 3.43 -2.12 3.34
N THR A 169 4.47 -1.33 3.06
CA THR A 169 5.81 -1.59 3.60
C THR A 169 6.49 -0.31 4.10
N GLY A 170 7.29 -0.45 5.15
CA GLY A 170 7.81 0.69 5.91
C GLY A 170 6.92 1.00 7.14
N CYS A 171 7.12 2.19 7.70
CA CYS A 171 6.32 2.71 8.81
C CYS A 171 5.01 3.33 8.31
N ASP A 172 4.24 3.90 9.23
CA ASP A 172 3.10 4.79 8.98
C ASP A 172 3.23 6.02 9.90
N PRO A 173 2.43 7.08 9.71
CA PRO A 173 2.39 8.22 10.62
C PRO A 173 2.00 7.87 12.07
N GLY A 174 2.30 8.80 12.99
CA GLY A 174 1.86 8.70 14.38
C GLY A 174 2.60 7.61 15.16
N PRO A 175 1.92 6.73 15.91
CA PRO A 175 2.60 5.70 16.71
C PRO A 175 3.41 4.73 15.84
N TRP A 176 3.08 4.62 14.55
CA TRP A 176 3.71 3.69 13.61
C TRP A 176 5.05 4.16 13.05
N GLU A 177 5.49 5.38 13.34
CA GLU A 177 6.88 5.82 13.08
C GLU A 177 7.89 5.11 13.97
N ASN A 178 7.39 4.44 15.01
CA ASN A 178 8.13 3.47 15.79
C ASN A 178 8.30 2.17 14.99
N ALA A 179 9.51 1.94 14.49
CA ALA A 179 9.84 0.77 13.66
C ALA A 179 9.52 -0.56 14.36
N GLU A 180 9.69 -0.64 15.69
CA GLU A 180 9.34 -1.86 16.43
C GLU A 180 7.84 -2.17 16.38
N LEU A 181 6.97 -1.15 16.34
CA LEU A 181 5.53 -1.32 16.16
C LEU A 181 5.17 -1.73 14.73
N SER A 182 5.87 -1.15 13.75
CA SER A 182 5.67 -1.38 12.31
C SER A 182 6.40 -2.61 11.75
N GLU A 183 7.06 -3.40 12.60
CA GLU A 183 7.93 -4.51 12.17
C GLU A 183 7.21 -5.54 11.27
N ASP A 184 5.89 -5.71 11.39
CA ASP A 184 5.12 -6.61 10.51
C ASP A 184 5.02 -6.10 9.05
N ALA A 185 5.29 -4.82 8.81
CA ALA A 185 5.39 -4.21 7.48
C ALA A 185 6.83 -4.25 6.91
N ASN A 186 7.77 -4.88 7.62
CA ASN A 186 9.11 -5.10 7.08
C ASN A 186 9.05 -6.14 5.95
N PRO A 187 9.47 -5.78 4.73
CA PRO A 187 9.42 -6.66 3.56
C PRO A 187 9.99 -8.05 3.81
N LYS A 188 11.06 -8.21 4.61
CA LYS A 188 11.72 -9.50 4.83
C LYS A 188 10.77 -10.62 5.28
N TYR A 189 9.67 -10.29 5.97
CA TYR A 189 8.69 -11.26 6.45
C TYR A 189 7.80 -11.81 5.34
N LEU A 190 7.78 -11.21 4.16
CA LEU A 190 7.06 -11.77 3.00
C LEU A 190 7.82 -12.92 2.34
N GLN A 191 9.12 -13.09 2.62
CA GLN A 191 9.93 -14.13 1.98
C GLN A 191 9.32 -15.55 2.06
N PRO A 192 8.98 -16.11 3.24
CA PRO A 192 8.40 -17.46 3.30
C PRO A 192 7.04 -17.58 2.62
N ILE A 193 6.28 -16.49 2.54
CA ILE A 193 5.01 -16.45 1.83
C ILE A 193 5.25 -16.52 0.32
N LEU A 194 6.22 -15.76 -0.18
CA LEU A 194 6.60 -15.74 -1.60
C LEU A 194 7.34 -17.00 -2.07
N GLU A 195 7.86 -17.81 -1.13
CA GLU A 195 8.36 -19.15 -1.42
C GLU A 195 7.23 -20.14 -1.70
N SER A 196 6.06 -19.93 -1.11
CA SER A 196 4.88 -20.81 -1.22
C SER A 196 3.87 -20.35 -2.27
N TYR A 197 3.71 -19.04 -2.42
CA TYR A 197 2.71 -18.40 -3.28
C TYR A 197 3.36 -17.34 -4.19
N LYS A 198 2.82 -17.15 -5.39
CA LYS A 198 3.36 -16.20 -6.38
C LYS A 198 2.33 -15.18 -6.89
N PRO A 199 1.57 -14.49 -6.00
CA PRO A 199 0.72 -13.40 -6.46
C PRO A 199 1.58 -12.27 -7.04
N ILE A 200 1.06 -11.52 -8.00
CA ILE A 200 1.69 -10.23 -8.35
C ILE A 200 1.55 -9.32 -7.13
N ILE A 201 2.66 -9.01 -6.47
CA ILE A 201 2.68 -8.19 -5.26
C ILE A 201 3.41 -6.88 -5.52
N VAL A 202 2.78 -5.77 -5.14
CA VAL A 202 3.37 -4.44 -5.15
C VAL A 202 3.68 -4.06 -3.70
N LEU A 203 4.95 -3.80 -3.39
CA LEU A 203 5.36 -3.27 -2.09
C LEU A 203 5.20 -1.76 -2.10
N ALA A 204 4.19 -1.27 -1.38
CA ALA A 204 3.94 0.15 -1.28
C ALA A 204 5.11 0.85 -0.61
N HIS A 205 5.56 1.95 -1.20
CA HIS A 205 6.70 2.73 -0.74
C HIS A 205 8.04 1.97 -0.73
N ALA A 206 8.15 0.79 -1.37
CA ALA A 206 9.39 0.00 -1.49
C ALA A 206 10.16 -0.22 -0.17
N GLY A 207 9.47 -0.50 0.94
CA GLY A 207 10.05 -0.67 2.27
C GLY A 207 10.64 0.62 2.88
N SER A 208 10.37 1.77 2.28
CA SER A 208 11.14 2.99 2.51
C SER A 208 10.41 4.06 3.30
N TYR A 209 9.10 3.91 3.56
CA TYR A 209 8.36 4.92 4.31
C TYR A 209 8.83 5.00 5.76
N SER A 210 9.25 6.19 6.18
CA SER A 210 9.37 6.65 7.57
C SER A 210 9.79 8.11 7.52
N ALA A 211 9.08 8.97 8.25
CA ALA A 211 9.46 10.37 8.39
C ALA A 211 10.81 10.53 9.11
N HIS A 212 11.16 9.59 10.00
CA HIS A 212 12.40 9.65 10.78
C HIS A 212 13.59 8.93 10.13
N LYS A 213 13.34 7.87 9.36
CA LYS A 213 14.38 7.05 8.72
C LYS A 213 14.00 6.69 7.27
N PRO A 214 13.99 7.64 6.32
CA PRO A 214 13.68 7.33 4.92
C PRO A 214 14.56 6.21 4.36
N GLY A 215 13.94 5.21 3.73
CA GLY A 215 14.65 4.01 3.24
C GLY A 215 14.88 2.93 4.29
N ILE A 216 14.15 2.96 5.42
CA ILE A 216 14.38 2.11 6.60
C ILE A 216 14.60 0.62 6.28
N TRP A 217 13.82 0.05 5.37
CA TRP A 217 13.91 -1.36 4.95
C TRP A 217 13.99 -1.52 3.42
N PHE A 218 14.58 -0.52 2.75
CA PHE A 218 14.72 -0.55 1.29
C PHE A 218 15.58 -1.73 0.81
N ASP A 219 16.62 -2.08 1.56
CA ASP A 219 17.52 -3.17 1.18
C ASP A 219 16.84 -4.55 1.29
N GLU A 220 15.99 -4.74 2.30
CA GLU A 220 15.14 -5.92 2.45
C GLU A 220 14.08 -6.01 1.33
N ALA A 221 13.45 -4.89 0.97
CA ALA A 221 12.54 -4.84 -0.18
C ALA A 221 13.26 -5.26 -1.47
N LEU A 222 14.47 -4.71 -1.69
CA LEU A 222 15.25 -4.96 -2.89
C LEU A 222 15.75 -6.42 -2.98
N GLU A 223 16.13 -7.03 -1.86
CA GLU A 223 16.51 -8.44 -1.83
C GLU A 223 15.33 -9.36 -2.18
N LEU A 224 14.11 -9.02 -1.76
CA LEU A 224 12.92 -9.74 -2.23
C LEU A 224 12.70 -9.58 -3.73
N ALA A 225 12.76 -8.36 -4.26
CA ALA A 225 12.54 -8.12 -5.68
C ALA A 225 13.60 -8.75 -6.59
N LYS A 226 14.81 -8.93 -6.06
CA LYS A 226 15.88 -9.70 -6.70
C LYS A 226 15.55 -11.19 -6.79
N ARG A 227 14.97 -11.75 -5.73
CA ARG A 227 14.70 -13.18 -5.60
C ARG A 227 13.40 -13.61 -6.29
N PHE A 228 12.41 -12.73 -6.34
CA PHE A 228 11.06 -13.03 -6.80
C PHE A 228 10.66 -12.05 -7.91
N GLU A 229 10.42 -12.57 -9.12
CA GLU A 229 10.07 -11.76 -10.29
C GLU A 229 8.67 -11.13 -10.19
N ASN A 230 7.77 -11.74 -9.41
CA ASN A 230 6.41 -11.26 -9.15
C ASN A 230 6.33 -10.12 -8.11
N VAL A 231 7.47 -9.64 -7.60
CA VAL A 231 7.56 -8.49 -6.68
C VAL A 231 7.82 -7.21 -7.47
N HIS A 232 6.95 -6.23 -7.26
CA HIS A 232 6.98 -4.89 -7.82
C HIS A 232 7.03 -3.85 -6.70
N PHE A 233 7.41 -2.62 -7.01
CA PHE A 233 7.36 -1.47 -6.09
C PHE A 233 6.50 -0.36 -6.66
N ASP A 234 5.87 0.43 -5.80
CA ASP A 234 5.50 1.80 -6.15
C ASP A 234 6.35 2.82 -5.38
N SER A 235 6.49 4.01 -5.95
CA SER A 235 7.29 5.10 -5.38
C SER A 235 6.49 6.02 -4.44
N SER A 236 5.23 5.70 -4.15
CA SER A 236 4.33 6.61 -3.45
C SER A 236 4.89 7.03 -2.10
N ALA A 237 4.64 8.27 -1.69
CA ALA A 237 5.19 8.90 -0.48
C ALA A 237 6.73 8.98 -0.36
N VAL A 238 7.50 8.32 -1.23
CA VAL A 238 8.96 8.17 -1.11
C VAL A 238 9.70 8.52 -2.41
N SER A 239 9.06 9.22 -3.36
CA SER A 239 9.68 9.58 -4.65
C SER A 239 11.00 10.35 -4.47
N SER A 240 11.09 11.23 -3.48
CA SER A 240 12.33 11.97 -3.17
C SER A 240 13.50 11.09 -2.71
N PHE A 241 13.23 9.87 -2.26
CA PHE A 241 14.22 8.84 -1.95
C PHE A 241 14.52 7.97 -3.17
N ILE A 242 13.46 7.46 -3.83
CA ILE A 242 13.54 6.52 -4.96
C ILE A 242 14.28 7.12 -6.16
N TYR A 243 13.96 8.35 -6.55
CA TYR A 243 14.52 8.99 -7.74
C TYR A 243 15.86 9.70 -7.51
N ARG A 244 16.56 9.40 -6.41
CA ARG A 244 17.98 9.73 -6.27
C ARG A 244 18.79 8.78 -7.15
N GLU A 245 19.72 9.30 -7.94
CA GLU A 245 20.55 8.54 -8.90
C GLU A 245 21.04 7.19 -8.35
N LYS A 246 21.61 7.19 -7.14
CA LYS A 246 22.13 5.98 -6.49
C LYS A 246 21.06 4.93 -6.20
N ILE A 247 19.90 5.37 -5.70
CA ILE A 247 18.78 4.48 -5.33
C ILE A 247 18.15 3.91 -6.59
N LEU A 248 17.81 4.78 -7.55
CA LEU A 248 17.23 4.38 -8.83
C LEU A 248 18.16 3.43 -9.59
N THR A 249 19.47 3.69 -9.60
CA THR A 249 20.46 2.77 -10.20
C THR A 249 20.46 1.40 -9.52
N LYS A 250 20.28 1.35 -8.19
CA LYS A 250 20.20 0.09 -7.45
C LYS A 250 18.94 -0.70 -7.83
N ILE A 251 17.79 -0.02 -7.97
CA ILE A 251 16.53 -0.62 -8.45
C ILE A 251 16.71 -1.16 -9.86
N ARG A 252 17.18 -0.31 -10.80
CA ARG A 252 17.39 -0.68 -12.20
C ARG A 252 18.25 -1.92 -12.35
N LYS A 253 19.38 -1.99 -11.63
CA LYS A 253 20.31 -3.13 -11.71
C LYS A 253 19.80 -4.41 -11.06
N THR A 254 18.88 -4.31 -10.09
CA THR A 254 18.48 -5.46 -9.28
C THR A 254 17.17 -6.08 -9.74
N MET A 255 16.17 -5.25 -10.04
CA MET A 255 14.84 -5.73 -10.41
C MET A 255 14.34 -5.25 -11.77
N GLY A 256 15.00 -4.25 -12.38
CA GLY A 256 14.50 -3.58 -13.58
C GLY A 256 13.46 -2.51 -13.26
N LEU A 257 13.33 -1.50 -14.13
CA LEU A 257 12.38 -0.40 -13.95
C LEU A 257 10.98 -0.72 -14.52
N ASP A 258 10.82 -1.85 -15.21
CA ASP A 258 9.55 -2.43 -15.61
C ASP A 258 8.70 -2.92 -14.42
N ARG A 259 9.33 -3.06 -13.24
CA ARG A 259 8.69 -3.44 -11.98
C ARG A 259 8.56 -2.29 -10.97
N LEU A 260 8.82 -1.05 -11.41
CA LEU A 260 8.60 0.17 -10.63
C LEU A 260 7.38 0.93 -11.14
N LEU A 261 6.48 1.33 -10.23
CA LEU A 261 5.21 1.99 -10.51
C LEU A 261 5.19 3.41 -9.92
N TYR A 262 4.52 4.32 -10.62
CA TYR A 262 4.10 5.59 -10.07
C TYR A 262 2.89 5.40 -9.14
N GLY A 263 2.96 6.01 -7.96
CA GLY A 263 1.81 6.21 -7.07
C GLY A 263 2.03 7.48 -6.27
N SER A 264 0.96 8.13 -5.80
CA SER A 264 1.08 9.37 -5.04
C SER A 264 0.83 9.23 -3.54
N ASP A 265 0.07 8.22 -3.12
CA ASP A 265 -0.45 8.13 -1.76
C ASP A 265 -1.30 9.36 -1.38
N PHE A 266 -1.95 9.95 -2.38
CA PHE A 266 -2.87 11.06 -2.19
C PHE A 266 -4.15 10.59 -1.48
N PRO A 267 -4.73 11.36 -0.55
CA PRO A 267 -4.32 12.69 -0.06
C PRO A 267 -3.58 12.65 1.30
N VAL A 268 -3.01 11.50 1.67
CA VAL A 268 -2.61 11.24 3.06
C VAL A 268 -1.19 11.71 3.39
N VAL A 269 -0.36 11.94 2.38
CA VAL A 269 1.00 12.48 2.56
C VAL A 269 0.97 14.00 2.59
N TRP A 270 1.29 14.58 3.75
CA TRP A 270 1.27 16.03 3.93
C TRP A 270 2.24 16.76 2.99
N GLY A 271 1.73 17.75 2.26
CA GLY A 271 2.51 18.53 1.30
C GLY A 271 2.79 17.82 -0.02
N SER A 272 2.23 16.62 -0.22
CA SER A 272 2.29 15.88 -1.48
C SER A 272 0.94 15.88 -2.20
N ASN A 273 0.97 15.60 -3.50
CA ASN A 273 -0.18 15.36 -4.36
C ASN A 273 0.27 14.64 -5.64
N MET A 274 -0.69 14.28 -6.50
CA MET A 274 -0.42 13.54 -7.73
C MET A 274 0.61 14.25 -8.62
N LYS A 275 0.47 15.57 -8.80
CA LYS A 275 1.40 16.34 -9.63
C LYS A 275 2.82 16.37 -9.04
N TYR A 276 2.94 16.56 -7.73
CA TYR A 276 4.22 16.62 -7.04
C TYR A 276 5.01 15.32 -7.18
N GLU A 277 4.36 14.18 -6.94
CA GLU A 277 5.00 12.86 -7.04
C GLU A 277 5.37 12.52 -8.49
N ARG A 278 4.46 12.80 -9.44
CA ARG A 278 4.72 12.68 -10.88
C ARG A 278 5.94 13.50 -11.33
N GLN A 279 6.10 14.71 -10.80
CA GLN A 279 7.19 15.60 -11.21
C GLN A 279 8.58 15.06 -10.85
N PHE A 280 8.72 14.17 -9.85
CA PHE A 280 9.99 13.49 -9.62
C PHE A 280 10.38 12.60 -10.79
N ILE A 281 9.41 11.91 -11.41
CA ILE A 281 9.65 11.01 -12.55
C ILE A 281 9.97 11.83 -13.80
N GLU A 282 9.15 12.84 -14.10
CA GLU A 282 9.32 13.67 -15.30
C GLU A 282 10.66 14.39 -15.34
N ASN A 283 11.09 14.91 -14.18
CA ASN A 283 12.34 15.66 -14.04
C ASN A 283 13.55 14.77 -13.71
N CYS A 284 13.37 13.46 -13.54
CA CYS A 284 14.48 12.55 -13.29
C CYS A 284 15.36 12.44 -14.54
N ARG A 285 16.60 12.93 -14.44
CA ARG A 285 17.58 12.91 -15.54
C ARG A 285 18.15 11.53 -15.80
N ASP A 286 18.05 10.65 -14.80
CA ASP A 286 18.54 9.29 -14.87
C ASP A 286 17.54 8.35 -15.55
N LEU A 287 16.33 8.82 -15.89
CA LEU A 287 15.33 8.08 -16.67
C LEU A 287 15.26 8.60 -18.11
N ASP A 288 15.26 7.70 -19.08
CA ASP A 288 14.88 8.06 -20.45
C ASP A 288 13.35 8.17 -20.63
N GLU A 289 12.90 8.65 -21.78
CA GLU A 289 11.46 8.87 -22.03
C GLU A 289 10.64 7.57 -22.06
N VAL A 290 11.25 6.44 -22.43
CA VAL A 290 10.59 5.13 -22.42
C VAL A 290 10.45 4.63 -20.99
N GLU A 291 11.51 4.74 -20.18
CA GLU A 291 11.50 4.41 -18.76
C GLU A 291 10.49 5.28 -17.99
N LYS A 292 10.42 6.59 -18.28
CA LYS A 292 9.40 7.48 -17.69
C LYS A 292 7.99 7.03 -18.04
N ALA A 293 7.70 6.75 -19.31
CA ALA A 293 6.38 6.27 -19.72
C ALA A 293 5.99 4.94 -19.05
N ASN A 294 6.98 4.03 -18.92
CA ASN A 294 6.79 2.75 -18.22
C ASN A 294 6.40 2.96 -16.75
N VAL A 295 7.21 3.72 -16.01
CA VAL A 295 6.99 3.98 -14.58
C VAL A 295 5.70 4.77 -14.36
N LEU A 296 5.41 5.78 -15.18
CA LEU A 296 4.22 6.64 -15.04
C LEU A 296 2.89 5.91 -15.29
N GLY A 297 2.87 4.77 -15.98
CA GLY A 297 1.61 4.07 -16.19
C GLY A 297 1.64 2.77 -16.98
N LEU A 298 2.59 2.55 -17.90
CA LEU A 298 2.54 1.32 -18.72
C LEU A 298 2.84 0.06 -17.90
N ASN A 299 3.67 0.16 -16.86
CA ASN A 299 3.91 -0.95 -15.94
C ASN A 299 2.64 -1.30 -15.14
N ALA A 300 1.96 -0.28 -14.59
CA ALA A 300 0.70 -0.44 -13.88
C ALA A 300 -0.39 -1.06 -14.78
N ALA A 301 -0.50 -0.58 -16.03
CA ALA A 301 -1.45 -1.11 -17.00
C ALA A 301 -1.23 -2.59 -17.32
N ARG A 302 0.04 -3.03 -17.34
CA ARG A 302 0.40 -4.43 -17.59
C ARG A 302 -0.05 -5.34 -16.44
N ILE A 303 0.26 -4.97 -15.19
CA ILE A 303 -0.09 -5.81 -14.03
C ILE A 303 -1.58 -5.79 -13.70
N LEU A 304 -2.31 -4.76 -14.13
CA LEU A 304 -3.77 -4.66 -13.99
C LEU A 304 -4.55 -5.23 -15.19
N SER A 305 -3.83 -5.75 -16.20
CA SER A 305 -4.41 -6.26 -17.45
C SER A 305 -5.38 -5.26 -18.11
N LEU A 306 -4.92 -4.01 -18.31
CA LEU A 306 -5.72 -2.95 -18.96
C LEU A 306 -5.48 -2.85 -20.46
N ASN A 307 -4.41 -3.47 -20.97
CA ASN A 307 -4.04 -3.44 -22.39
C ASN A 307 -4.69 -4.57 -23.19
N ASP A 308 -5.34 -5.51 -22.50
CA ASP A 308 -6.23 -6.46 -23.13
C ASP A 308 -7.55 -5.72 -23.35
N GLY A 309 -7.82 -5.33 -24.61
CA GLY A 309 -9.14 -4.86 -25.00
C GLY A 309 -10.22 -5.87 -24.61
N PRO A 310 -11.51 -5.50 -24.61
CA PRO A 310 -12.56 -6.48 -24.33
C PRO A 310 -12.37 -7.67 -25.26
N ASP A 311 -12.23 -8.86 -24.70
CA ASP A 311 -12.20 -10.12 -25.45
C ASP A 311 -13.34 -10.09 -26.48
N VAL A 312 -12.98 -10.12 -27.75
CA VAL A 312 -13.89 -10.28 -28.90
C VAL A 312 -14.16 -11.76 -29.10
#